data_AF-A0A1I5P9G2-F1
#
_entry.id   AF-A0A1I5P9G2-F1
#
_cell.length_a   1.000
_cell.length_b   1.000
_cell.length_c   1.000
_cell.angle_alpha   90.00
_cell.angle_beta   90.00
_cell.angle_gamma   90.00
#
_symmetry.space_group_name_H-M   'P 1'
#
loop_
_entity.id
_entity.type
_entity.pdbx_description
1 polymer ?
#
loop_
_entity_poly.entity_id
_entity_poly.type
_entity_poly.pdbx_seq_one_letter_code
_entity_poly.pdbx_strand_id
1 'polypeptide(L)'
;MKKWLWSLLVALLLVTGCGDASGNETTEITDPIDVEMIISLDHDAERLVDETLTVNDGAVLLDVLSTHYDIEKTSEGFIQAIEGHAQTSSEFWLFDMNGAPSEVGAGNVELQDGDEVHFDLHAWEG
;
A
#
# COMPACT_ATOMS: atom_id res chain seq x y z
N MET A 1 0.50 22.00 51.23
CA MET A 1 -0.80 22.31 51.89
C MET A 1 -1.68 23.11 50.94
N LYS A 2 -2.49 22.45 50.11
CA LYS A 2 -3.75 23.01 49.59
C LYS A 2 -4.64 21.85 49.16
N LYS A 3 -5.55 21.52 50.07
CA LYS A 3 -6.63 20.56 49.91
C LYS A 3 -7.62 21.17 48.92
N TRP A 4 -8.05 20.41 47.91
CA TRP A 4 -9.41 20.54 47.40
C TRP A 4 -9.91 19.19 46.94
N LEU A 5 -10.56 18.53 47.91
CA LEU A 5 -11.60 17.54 47.70
C LEU A 5 -12.74 18.20 46.92
N TRP A 6 -13.05 17.67 45.75
CA TRP A 6 -14.40 17.76 45.20
C TRP A 6 -14.95 16.35 44.97
N SER A 7 -15.75 15.95 45.96
CA SER A 7 -16.97 15.16 45.90
C SER A 7 -17.13 14.10 44.81
N LEU A 8 -16.96 12.86 45.27
CA LEU A 8 -17.86 11.73 45.05
C LEU A 8 -19.34 12.15 45.17
N LEU A 9 -20.24 11.78 44.23
CA LEU A 9 -21.46 10.97 44.45
C LEU A 9 -22.40 10.91 43.21
N VAL A 10 -22.91 9.69 42.94
CA VAL A 10 -24.17 9.31 42.21
C VAL A 10 -24.18 9.42 40.67
N ALA A 11 -24.73 8.50 39.88
CA ALA A 11 -25.01 7.07 39.92
C ALA A 11 -25.45 6.64 38.50
N LEU A 12 -25.05 5.43 38.12
CA LEU A 12 -25.76 4.42 37.32
C LEU A 12 -26.75 4.87 36.21
N LEU A 13 -26.39 4.56 34.96
CA LEU A 13 -27.32 4.00 33.96
C LEU A 13 -26.58 2.96 33.10
N LEU A 14 -27.08 1.73 33.14
CA LEU A 14 -26.73 0.62 32.27
C LEU A 14 -27.38 0.85 30.91
N VAL A 15 -26.59 0.86 29.83
CA VAL A 15 -27.04 0.40 28.51
C VAL A 15 -25.93 -0.46 27.91
N THR A 16 -26.15 -1.76 27.95
CA THR A 16 -25.55 -2.72 27.01
C THR A 16 -26.31 -2.61 25.69
N GLY A 17 -25.60 -2.37 24.59
CA GLY A 17 -26.19 -2.38 23.25
C GLY A 17 -25.10 -2.51 22.20
N CYS A 18 -25.04 -3.71 21.60
CA CYS A 18 -24.16 -4.22 20.54
C CYS A 18 -23.08 -3.29 20.01
N GLY A 19 -21.83 -3.70 20.22
CA GLY A 19 -20.74 -3.33 19.34
C GLY A 19 -21.06 -3.82 17.94
N ASP A 20 -21.41 -2.88 17.07
CA ASP A 20 -21.12 -2.99 15.65
C ASP A 20 -19.62 -3.28 15.56
N ALA A 21 -19.24 -4.29 14.78
CA ALA A 21 -17.86 -4.67 14.59
C ALA A 21 -17.13 -3.47 13.97
N SER A 22 -16.59 -2.61 14.84
CA SER A 22 -15.51 -1.72 14.51
C SER A 22 -14.46 -2.61 13.88
N GLY A 23 -14.27 -2.41 12.57
CA GLY A 23 -13.02 -2.70 11.91
C GLY A 23 -11.97 -1.93 12.69
N ASN A 24 -11.45 -2.59 13.72
CA ASN A 24 -10.38 -2.12 14.54
C ASN A 24 -9.15 -2.33 13.66
N GLU A 25 -8.86 -1.33 12.82
CA GLU A 25 -7.55 -1.21 12.21
C GLU A 25 -6.58 -0.93 13.35
N THR A 26 -6.18 -2.02 14.02
CA THR A 26 -4.97 -2.02 14.81
C THR A 26 -3.88 -1.85 13.78
N THR A 27 -3.39 -0.62 13.65
CA THR A 27 -2.09 -0.38 13.05
C THR A 27 -1.10 -1.14 13.93
N GLU A 28 -0.89 -2.42 13.60
CA GLU A 28 0.20 -3.21 14.15
C GLU A 28 1.46 -2.40 13.81
N ILE A 29 2.17 -1.95 14.84
CA ILE A 29 3.45 -1.29 14.65
C ILE A 29 4.42 -2.41 14.33
N THR A 30 4.63 -2.65 13.05
CA THR A 30 5.65 -3.56 12.54
C THR A 30 6.95 -2.78 12.35
N ASP A 31 8.07 -3.51 12.27
CA ASP A 31 9.39 -2.88 12.11
C ASP A 31 9.50 -2.21 10.73
N PRO A 32 10.20 -1.07 10.62
CA PRO A 32 10.43 -0.43 9.32
C PRO A 32 11.39 -1.28 8.49
N ILE A 33 11.08 -1.41 7.21
CA ILE A 33 11.85 -2.15 6.19
C ILE A 33 12.11 -1.24 4.99
N ASP A 34 13.17 -1.52 4.25
CA ASP A 34 13.50 -0.79 3.02
C ASP A 34 13.16 -1.63 1.80
N VAL A 35 12.46 -1.04 0.84
CA VAL A 35 12.08 -1.66 -0.44
C VAL A 35 12.51 -0.78 -1.61
N GLU A 36 12.95 -1.40 -2.70
CA GLU A 36 13.32 -0.71 -3.93
C GLU A 36 12.10 -0.61 -4.85
N MET A 37 11.77 0.61 -5.28
CA MET A 37 10.65 0.89 -6.17
C MET A 37 11.16 1.43 -7.50
N ILE A 38 10.86 0.71 -8.57
CA ILE A 38 11.19 1.10 -9.94
C ILE A 38 9.89 1.21 -10.74
N ILE A 39 9.68 2.37 -11.37
CA ILE A 39 8.59 2.59 -12.33
C ILE A 39 9.20 3.12 -13.61
N SER A 40 9.06 2.38 -14.71
CA SER A 40 9.69 2.69 -15.98
C SER A 40 8.76 2.51 -17.17
N LEU A 41 9.23 2.98 -18.33
CA LEU A 41 8.55 2.91 -19.61
C LEU A 41 9.47 2.28 -20.66
N ASP A 42 8.85 1.63 -21.65
CA ASP A 42 9.54 1.14 -22.85
C ASP A 42 10.76 0.26 -22.54
N HIS A 43 10.55 -0.81 -21.76
CA HIS A 43 11.60 -1.76 -21.38
C HIS A 43 12.80 -1.08 -20.69
N ASP A 44 12.52 -0.34 -19.61
CA ASP A 44 13.52 0.44 -18.85
C ASP A 44 14.21 1.58 -19.64
N ALA A 45 13.76 1.92 -20.86
CA ALA A 45 14.37 3.01 -21.62
C ALA A 45 14.23 4.37 -20.91
N GLU A 46 13.15 4.55 -20.14
CA GLU A 46 12.92 5.73 -19.30
C GLU A 46 12.48 5.30 -17.89
N ARG A 47 13.16 5.80 -16.85
CA ARG A 47 12.75 5.61 -15.45
C ARG A 47 12.07 6.84 -14.91
N LEU A 48 10.81 6.68 -14.53
CA LEU A 48 10.00 7.68 -13.85
C LEU A 48 10.33 7.71 -12.36
N VAL A 49 10.52 6.52 -11.78
CA VAL A 49 10.86 6.31 -10.37
C VAL A 49 11.97 5.26 -10.29
N ASP A 50 12.95 5.51 -9.42
CA ASP A 50 14.07 4.64 -9.06
C ASP A 50 14.53 5.11 -7.68
N GLU A 51 13.89 4.61 -6.63
CA GLU A 51 14.11 5.04 -5.25
C GLU A 51 13.91 3.92 -4.23
N THR A 52 14.44 4.12 -3.02
CA THR A 52 14.16 3.25 -1.88
C THR A 52 13.08 3.88 -0.99
N LEU A 53 12.02 3.13 -0.72
CA LEU A 53 10.99 3.51 0.24
C LEU A 53 11.21 2.77 1.57
N THR A 54 11.09 3.49 2.68
CA THR A 54 10.97 2.87 4.00
C THR A 54 9.49 2.70 4.34
N VAL A 55 9.05 1.46 4.48
CA VAL A 55 7.65 1.09 4.78
C VAL A 55 7.58 0.20 6.01
N ASN A 56 6.38 -0.10 6.48
CA ASN A 56 6.16 -1.05 7.55
C ASN A 56 6.30 -2.49 7.03
N ASP A 57 6.95 -3.38 7.77
CA ASP A 57 7.01 -4.81 7.44
C ASP A 57 5.60 -5.38 7.27
N GLY A 58 5.40 -6.15 6.19
CA GLY A 58 4.11 -6.71 5.80
C GLY A 58 3.13 -5.70 5.17
N ALA A 59 3.56 -4.49 4.82
CA ALA A 59 2.70 -3.52 4.13
C ALA A 59 2.22 -4.08 2.77
N VAL A 60 0.94 -3.87 2.46
CA VAL A 60 0.36 -4.30 1.18
C VAL A 60 0.83 -3.38 0.06
N LEU A 61 1.46 -3.95 -0.97
CA LEU A 61 2.06 -3.17 -2.05
C LEU A 61 1.08 -2.21 -2.74
N LEU A 62 -0.15 -2.65 -3.02
CA LEU A 62 -1.14 -1.77 -3.66
C LEU A 62 -1.48 -0.52 -2.82
N ASP A 63 -1.45 -0.63 -1.50
CA ASP A 63 -1.72 0.48 -0.59
C ASP A 63 -0.51 1.42 -0.51
N VAL A 64 0.71 0.85 -0.51
CA VAL A 64 1.96 1.62 -0.64
C VAL A 64 1.95 2.43 -1.95
N LEU A 65 1.67 1.77 -3.09
CA LEU A 65 1.58 2.44 -4.39
C LEU A 65 0.55 3.58 -4.38
N SER A 66 -0.63 3.35 -3.81
CA SER A 66 -1.71 4.36 -3.75
C SER A 66 -1.38 5.54 -2.85
N THR A 67 -0.47 5.35 -1.89
CA THR A 67 -0.07 6.37 -0.92
C THR A 67 1.07 7.23 -1.47
N HIS A 68 1.99 6.62 -2.21
CA HIS A 68 3.23 7.26 -2.65
C HIS A 68 3.18 7.80 -4.09
N TYR A 69 2.34 7.21 -4.94
CA TYR A 69 2.26 7.54 -6.37
C TYR A 69 0.83 7.85 -6.79
N ASP A 70 0.66 8.60 -7.88
CA ASP A 70 -0.64 8.79 -8.51
C ASP A 70 -0.99 7.55 -9.34
N ILE A 71 -1.87 6.70 -8.81
CA ILE A 71 -2.33 5.49 -9.50
C ILE A 71 -3.82 5.53 -9.80
N GLU A 72 -4.17 5.15 -11.03
CA GLU A 72 -5.54 4.80 -11.39
C GLU A 72 -5.68 3.28 -11.39
N LYS A 73 -6.76 2.76 -10.80
CA LYS A 73 -7.01 1.32 -10.73
C LYS A 73 -8.48 0.96 -10.87
N THR A 74 -8.74 -0.25 -11.34
CA THR A 74 -10.09 -0.83 -11.37
C THR A 74 -10.61 -1.11 -9.95
N SER A 75 -11.90 -1.38 -9.81
CA SER A 75 -12.49 -1.82 -8.53
C SER A 75 -11.93 -3.15 -8.01
N GLU A 76 -11.31 -3.95 -8.89
CA GLU A 76 -10.67 -5.22 -8.56
C GLU A 76 -9.19 -5.05 -8.20
N GLY A 77 -8.65 -3.81 -8.23
CA GLY A 77 -7.27 -3.51 -7.85
C GLY A 77 -6.26 -3.62 -8.98
N PHE A 78 -6.68 -3.92 -10.22
CA PHE A 78 -5.81 -3.86 -11.40
C PHE A 78 -5.40 -2.42 -11.69
N ILE A 79 -4.11 -2.18 -11.79
CA ILE A 79 -3.53 -0.87 -12.10
C ILE A 79 -3.80 -0.55 -13.58
N GLN A 80 -4.29 0.66 -13.82
CA GLN A 80 -4.61 1.21 -15.14
C GLN A 80 -3.66 2.34 -15.52
N ALA A 81 -3.15 3.10 -14.56
CA ALA A 81 -2.16 4.14 -14.77
C ALA A 81 -1.27 4.32 -13.54
N ILE A 82 -0.02 4.76 -13.76
CA ILE A 82 0.92 5.19 -12.72
C ILE A 82 1.54 6.51 -13.20
N GLU A 83 1.57 7.54 -12.34
CA GLU A 83 2.14 8.87 -12.62
C GLU A 83 1.62 9.51 -13.92
N GLY A 84 0.32 9.29 -14.23
CA GLY A 84 -0.33 9.82 -15.43
C GLY A 84 -0.08 9.01 -16.71
N HIS A 85 0.67 7.90 -16.65
CA HIS A 85 0.91 7.00 -17.77
C HIS A 85 -0.09 5.84 -17.75
N ALA A 86 -1.13 5.97 -18.57
CA ALA A 86 -2.21 4.98 -18.67
C ALA A 86 -1.84 3.84 -19.64
N GLN A 87 -2.17 2.61 -19.25
CA GLN A 87 -2.10 1.46 -20.13
C GLN A 87 -3.09 1.57 -21.28
N THR A 88 -2.80 0.88 -22.38
CA THR A 88 -3.59 0.91 -23.61
C THR A 88 -3.97 -0.51 -24.05
N SER A 89 -4.54 -0.65 -25.25
CA SER A 89 -4.78 -1.97 -25.84
C SER A 89 -3.50 -2.66 -26.32
N SER A 90 -2.39 -1.92 -26.44
CA SER A 90 -1.11 -2.40 -26.95
C SER A 90 0.01 -2.40 -25.92
N GLU A 91 -0.10 -1.61 -24.85
CA GLU A 91 0.89 -1.47 -23.79
C GLU A 91 0.23 -1.72 -22.44
N PHE A 92 0.88 -2.48 -21.58
CA PHE A 92 0.36 -2.88 -20.28
C PHE A 92 1.35 -2.51 -19.19
N TRP A 93 0.87 -2.32 -17.96
CA TRP A 93 1.76 -2.29 -16.80
C TRP A 93 2.15 -3.72 -16.45
N LEU A 94 3.41 -4.07 -16.71
CA LEU A 94 4.01 -5.33 -16.32
C LEU A 94 4.61 -5.18 -14.95
N PHE A 95 4.42 -6.19 -14.11
CA PHE A 95 4.77 -6.15 -12.70
C PHE A 95 5.66 -7.33 -12.35
N ASP A 96 6.90 -7.01 -11.99
CA ASP A 96 7.91 -7.94 -11.54
C ASP A 96 8.20 -7.71 -10.05
N MET A 97 8.38 -8.82 -9.33
CA MET A 97 8.87 -8.87 -7.96
C MET A 97 10.23 -9.54 -7.97
N ASN A 98 11.25 -8.87 -7.43
CA ASN A 98 12.59 -9.42 -7.27
C ASN A 98 13.16 -9.99 -8.60
N GLY A 99 12.97 -9.23 -9.68
CA GLY A 99 13.45 -9.56 -11.03
C GLY A 99 12.70 -10.69 -11.74
N ALA A 100 11.49 -11.06 -11.29
CA ALA A 100 10.65 -12.06 -11.94
C ALA A 100 9.19 -11.62 -12.01
N PRO A 101 8.44 -11.97 -13.07
CA PRO A 101 7.01 -11.67 -13.16
C PRO A 101 6.23 -12.17 -11.94
N SER A 102 5.45 -11.28 -11.33
CA SER A 102 4.66 -11.63 -10.15
C SER A 102 3.53 -12.60 -10.53
N GLU A 103 3.34 -13.65 -9.73
CA GLU A 103 2.23 -14.60 -9.89
C GLU A 103 0.91 -14.06 -9.32
N VAL A 104 0.97 -12.99 -8.53
CA VAL A 104 -0.18 -12.35 -7.88
C VAL A 104 -0.20 -10.84 -8.14
N GLY A 105 -1.38 -10.23 -8.14
CA GLY A 105 -1.51 -8.78 -8.24
C GLY A 105 -0.99 -8.05 -6.99
N ALA A 106 -0.61 -6.79 -7.14
CA ALA A 106 -0.05 -5.95 -6.08
C ALA A 106 -0.89 -5.87 -4.79
N GLY A 107 -2.21 -6.07 -4.87
CA GLY A 107 -3.09 -6.10 -3.69
C GLY A 107 -2.95 -7.34 -2.82
N ASN A 108 -2.23 -8.36 -3.28
CA ASN A 108 -1.97 -9.61 -2.54
C ASN A 108 -0.48 -9.80 -2.22
N VAL A 109 0.33 -8.74 -2.37
CA VAL A 109 1.76 -8.75 -2.01
C VAL A 109 1.91 -8.03 -0.68
N GLU A 110 2.42 -8.75 0.31
CA GLU A 110 2.93 -8.19 1.57
C GLU A 110 4.45 -8.01 1.42
N LEU A 111 4.92 -6.77 1.54
CA LEU A 111 6.32 -6.41 1.31
C LEU A 111 7.22 -6.87 2.45
N GLN A 112 8.44 -7.28 2.08
CA GLN A 112 9.51 -7.70 2.98
C GLN A 112 10.77 -6.86 2.74
N ASP A 113 11.65 -6.81 3.75
CA ASP A 113 12.90 -6.07 3.68
C ASP A 113 13.78 -6.53 2.51
N GLY A 114 14.21 -5.56 1.71
CA GLY A 114 15.03 -5.78 0.52
C GLY A 114 14.26 -6.24 -0.72
N ASP A 115 12.93 -6.24 -0.70
CA ASP A 115 12.15 -6.49 -1.91
C ASP A 115 12.41 -5.40 -2.97
N GLU A 116 12.54 -5.84 -4.22
CA GLU A 116 12.54 -4.99 -5.41
C GLU A 116 11.19 -5.13 -6.12
N VAL A 117 10.51 -4.00 -6.31
CA VAL A 117 9.24 -3.89 -6.99
C VAL A 117 9.45 -3.13 -8.29
N HIS A 118 9.15 -3.75 -9.42
CA HIS A 118 9.34 -3.13 -10.72
C HIS A 118 8.04 -3.14 -11.53
N PHE A 119 7.58 -1.94 -11.90
CA PHE A 119 6.52 -1.75 -12.87
C PHE A 119 7.09 -1.14 -14.15
N ASP A 120 6.89 -1.79 -15.29
CA ASP A 120 7.27 -1.24 -16.60
C ASP A 120 6.06 -1.19 -17.54
N LEU A 121 5.79 -0.03 -18.13
CA LEU A 121 4.76 0.13 -19.15
C LEU A 121 5.37 -0.09 -20.54
N HIS A 122 5.07 -1.24 -21.13
CA HIS A 122 5.51 -1.56 -22.48
C HIS A 122 4.55 -2.53 -23.19
N ALA A 123 4.78 -2.73 -24.48
CA ALA A 123 4.01 -3.67 -25.28
C ALA A 123 4.42 -5.12 -24.97
N TRP A 124 3.44 -6.01 -24.81
CA TRP A 124 3.75 -7.43 -24.62
C TRP A 124 4.45 -8.01 -25.85
N GLU A 125 5.75 -8.29 -25.74
CA GLU A 125 6.51 -9.04 -26.73
C GLU A 125 6.35 -10.54 -26.45
N GLY A 126 5.32 -11.14 -27.05
CA GLY A 126 5.06 -12.58 -26.97
C GLY A 126 6.04 -13.45 -27.74
#